data_AF-A0A970X9Z2-F1
#
_entry.id   AF-A0A970X9Z2-F1
#
_cell.length_a   1.000
_cell.length_b   1.000
_cell.length_c   1.000
_cell.angle_alpha   90.00
_cell.angle_beta   90.00
_cell.angle_gamma   90.00
#
_symmetry.space_group_name_H-M   'P 1'
#
loop_
_entity.id
_entity.type
_entity.pdbx_description
1 polymer ?
#
loop_
_entity_poly.entity_id
_entity_poly.type
_entity_poly.pdbx_seq_one_letter_code
_entity_poly.pdbx_strand_id
1 'polypeptide(L)'
;MGDAVPDLRDTSSSVAAGIAAAPLIADPQTWINRRVETIELLSHEETRRKVSIDFTLSQEQAADLRTPHGVVVPISVLTKEARRNFDLRDEGGRAVPVLGRWDNGSLAHTALLASAVDVLPDADDEALGAISRHLDELVHATAAAADEVREEIVARADDDPLYAALWQDVTCRSLMETLSTNYVLFAVLPEDGARRRVLKYSYGEYFDATERVGRLPFSPGELVDRFLYPDQRPFLIGCPAAGRARSFHVEVAIPEELRVRTAFLVDRQAPELVSAVDENVDRASLYADVSVGDRDIHAYVETVPERVGVTSRAAGIAIVVSGLLWVGVLSGLDARNPAPAVAILLAGAALYSGMYASAGEHRLVRSVYRTGRRWLNVVAVAALVGAVALALEVPDPDPVAVWAFAGLLSTAAALRLGWSAVRAPG
;
A
#
# COMPACT_ATOMS: atom_id res chain seq x y z
N MET A 1 -17.16 39.24 13.68
CA MET A 1 -16.70 39.22 15.07
C MET A 1 -15.88 37.95 15.19
N GLY A 2 -14.57 37.92 15.08
CA GLY A 2 -13.54 38.94 14.90
C GLY A 2 -12.23 38.21 15.16
N ASP A 3 -11.88 37.27 14.28
CA ASP A 3 -10.68 36.44 14.47
C ASP A 3 -9.50 37.18 13.86
N ALA A 4 -8.59 37.56 14.76
CA ALA A 4 -7.37 38.25 14.45
C ALA A 4 -6.53 37.42 13.49
N VAL A 5 -6.13 38.07 12.39
CA VAL A 5 -4.99 37.66 11.56
C VAL A 5 -3.78 37.50 12.50
N PRO A 6 -3.00 36.40 12.42
CA PRO A 6 -1.83 36.22 13.27
C PRO A 6 -0.85 37.40 13.13
N ASP A 7 -0.43 37.92 14.27
CA ASP A 7 0.42 39.11 14.42
C ASP A 7 1.84 38.82 13.92
N LEU A 8 2.34 39.63 12.99
CA LEU A 8 3.67 39.52 12.34
C LEU A 8 4.86 39.82 13.29
N ARG A 9 4.65 39.74 14.61
CA ARG A 9 5.67 39.87 15.67
C ARG A 9 6.22 38.51 16.14
N ASP A 10 5.65 37.40 15.66
CA ASP A 10 5.95 36.00 16.01
C ASP A 10 6.98 35.30 15.10
N THR A 11 7.59 36.04 14.20
CA THR A 11 8.47 35.52 13.13
C THR A 11 9.79 34.98 13.66
N SER A 12 10.38 35.54 14.71
CA SER A 12 11.73 35.15 15.15
C SER A 12 11.79 33.74 15.75
N SER A 13 10.82 33.36 16.58
CA SER A 13 10.73 32.01 17.14
C SER A 13 10.37 30.97 16.09
N SER A 14 9.50 31.33 15.14
CA SER A 14 9.13 30.43 14.03
C SER A 14 10.30 30.23 13.07
N VAL A 15 11.10 31.28 12.82
CA VAL A 15 12.34 31.19 12.04
C VAL A 15 13.36 30.31 12.75
N ALA A 16 13.58 30.52 14.06
CA ALA A 16 14.49 29.68 14.85
C ALA A 16 14.08 28.20 14.83
N ALA A 17 12.78 27.91 15.00
CA ALA A 17 12.25 26.55 14.91
C ALA A 17 12.44 25.93 13.51
N GLY A 18 12.29 26.73 12.44
CA GLY A 18 12.57 26.28 11.08
C GLY A 18 14.03 25.91 10.87
N ILE A 19 14.95 26.77 11.31
CA ILE A 19 16.41 26.52 11.27
C ILE A 19 16.72 25.22 12.05
N ALA A 20 16.20 25.09 13.27
CA ALA A 20 16.43 23.92 14.12
C ALA A 20 15.81 22.62 13.56
N ALA A 21 14.77 22.72 12.74
CA ALA A 21 14.14 21.57 12.10
C ALA A 21 14.97 21.01 10.93
N ALA A 22 15.81 21.82 10.27
CA ALA A 22 16.61 21.41 9.11
C ALA A 22 17.43 20.12 9.35
N PRO A 23 18.28 20.02 10.39
CA PRO A 23 19.03 18.78 10.64
C PRO A 23 18.14 17.61 11.04
N LEU A 24 16.99 17.85 11.68
CA LEU A 24 16.04 16.80 12.07
C LEU A 24 15.27 16.22 10.87
N ILE A 25 15.03 17.04 9.85
CA ILE A 25 14.42 16.61 8.58
C ILE A 25 15.47 15.92 7.70
N ALA A 26 16.69 16.45 7.62
CA ALA A 26 17.74 15.86 6.79
C ALA A 26 18.26 14.53 7.35
N ASP A 27 18.44 14.41 8.67
CA ASP A 27 18.94 13.19 9.32
C ASP A 27 18.01 12.72 10.45
N PRO A 28 16.84 12.14 10.10
CA PRO A 28 15.86 11.69 11.08
C PRO A 28 16.34 10.52 11.94
N GLN A 29 17.33 9.74 11.48
CA GLN A 29 17.86 8.60 12.22
C GLN A 29 18.59 9.02 13.50
N THR A 30 19.02 10.28 13.60
CA THR A 30 19.68 10.79 14.81
C THR A 30 18.75 10.89 16.01
N TRP A 31 17.43 11.03 15.80
CA TRP A 31 16.48 11.31 16.89
C TRP A 31 15.22 10.43 16.86
N ILE A 32 14.88 9.80 15.72
CA ILE A 32 13.80 8.82 15.61
C ILE A 32 14.35 7.41 15.90
N ASN A 33 14.01 6.88 17.07
CA ASN A 33 14.50 5.59 17.56
C ASN A 33 13.88 4.41 16.80
N ARG A 34 12.57 4.45 16.59
CA ARG A 34 11.82 3.35 15.98
C ARG A 34 10.59 3.86 15.25
N ARG A 35 10.36 3.30 14.07
CA ARG A 35 9.15 3.51 13.28
C ARG A 35 8.49 2.17 13.00
N VAL A 36 7.18 2.10 13.28
CA VAL A 36 6.36 0.94 12.95
C VAL A 36 5.22 1.40 12.06
N GLU A 37 5.10 0.80 10.89
CA GLU A 37 3.98 1.00 9.99
C GLU A 37 3.08 -0.25 9.99
N THR A 38 1.78 -0.06 10.02
CA THR A 38 0.79 -1.11 9.79
C THR A 38 -0.07 -0.66 8.62
N ILE A 39 -0.11 -1.47 7.58
CA ILE A 39 -0.84 -1.22 6.35
C ILE A 39 -1.99 -2.22 6.30
N GLU A 40 -3.20 -1.70 6.42
CA GLU A 40 -4.44 -2.48 6.33
C GLU A 40 -5.06 -2.24 4.96
N LEU A 41 -5.29 -3.31 4.20
CA LEU A 41 -6.01 -3.23 2.94
C LEU A 41 -7.51 -3.05 3.24
N LEU A 42 -8.07 -1.89 2.88
CA LEU A 42 -9.51 -1.61 2.99
C LEU A 42 -10.26 -1.98 1.72
N SER A 43 -9.57 -1.91 0.58
CA SER A 43 -10.04 -2.40 -0.71
C SER A 43 -8.86 -2.73 -1.63
N HIS A 44 -9.12 -3.05 -2.89
CA HIS A 44 -8.05 -3.18 -3.91
C HIS A 44 -7.44 -1.84 -4.36
N GLU A 45 -8.03 -0.72 -3.94
CA GLU A 45 -7.62 0.64 -4.35
C GLU A 45 -7.29 1.55 -3.16
N GLU A 46 -7.51 1.07 -1.93
CA GLU A 46 -7.44 1.89 -0.72
C GLU A 46 -6.81 1.10 0.43
N THR A 47 -5.86 1.74 1.08
CA THR A 47 -5.23 1.24 2.30
C THR A 47 -5.44 2.22 3.44
N ARG A 48 -5.44 1.69 4.67
CA ARG A 48 -5.29 2.47 5.89
C ARG A 48 -3.88 2.24 6.40
N ARG A 49 -3.07 3.30 6.40
CA ARG A 49 -1.75 3.25 7.03
C ARG A 49 -1.85 3.79 8.45
N LYS A 50 -1.34 3.02 9.41
CA LYS A 50 -1.15 3.41 10.81
C LYS A 50 0.36 3.44 11.07
N VAL A 51 0.86 4.53 11.62
CA VAL A 51 2.29 4.72 11.88
C VAL A 51 2.47 5.05 13.35
N SER A 52 3.39 4.36 13.99
CA SER A 52 3.85 4.64 15.36
C SER A 52 5.32 5.07 15.29
N ILE A 53 5.61 6.25 15.81
CA ILE A 53 6.94 6.85 15.84
C ILE A 53 7.38 7.01 17.27
N ASP A 54 8.49 6.37 17.62
CA ASP A 54 9.20 6.51 18.89
C ASP A 54 10.45 7.35 18.65
N PHE A 55 10.55 8.47 19.34
CA PHE A 55 11.64 9.43 19.18
C PHE A 55 12.07 10.03 20.51
N THR A 56 13.27 10.61 20.52
CA THR A 56 13.83 11.32 21.66
C THR A 56 14.43 12.63 21.18
N LEU A 57 13.97 13.75 21.73
CA LEU A 57 14.62 15.05 21.57
C LEU A 57 15.51 15.33 22.78
N SER A 58 16.63 16.04 22.57
CA SER A 58 17.42 16.64 23.65
C SER A 58 16.71 17.90 24.19
N GLN A 59 17.12 18.37 25.38
CA GLN A 59 16.56 19.60 25.96
C GLN A 59 16.81 20.82 25.07
N GLU A 60 17.99 20.89 24.46
CA GLU A 60 18.39 21.93 23.51
C GLU A 60 17.50 21.88 22.25
N GLN A 61 17.38 20.71 21.61
CA GLN A 61 16.50 20.54 20.45
C GLN A 61 15.05 20.94 20.73
N ALA A 62 14.50 20.54 21.88
CA ALA A 62 13.14 20.91 22.25
C ALA A 62 12.97 22.41 22.54
N ALA A 63 14.04 23.10 23.00
CA ALA A 63 14.03 24.53 23.21
C ALA A 63 14.10 25.29 21.89
N ASP A 64 14.94 24.85 20.95
CA ASP A 64 15.13 25.50 19.65
C ASP A 64 13.90 25.34 18.72
N LEU A 65 13.16 24.24 18.88
CA LEU A 65 11.89 24.00 18.17
C LEU A 65 10.68 24.72 18.79
N ARG A 66 10.88 25.56 19.82
CA ARG A 66 9.78 26.21 20.51
C ARG A 66 9.20 27.35 19.67
N THR A 67 7.89 27.32 19.57
CA THR A 67 7.06 28.38 18.99
C THR A 67 6.06 28.86 20.04
N PRO A 68 5.36 29.98 19.82
CA PRO A 68 4.30 30.47 20.69
C PRO A 68 3.16 29.47 20.90
N HIS A 69 3.02 28.50 20.00
CA HIS A 69 1.98 27.47 20.04
C HIS A 69 2.43 26.16 20.69
N GLY A 70 3.71 26.03 21.03
CA GLY A 70 4.31 24.82 21.58
C GLY A 70 5.58 24.40 20.83
N VAL A 71 6.04 23.18 21.08
CA VAL A 71 7.25 22.63 20.44
C VAL A 71 6.85 21.98 19.12
N VAL A 72 7.34 22.53 18.00
CA VAL A 72 6.97 22.09 16.65
C VAL A 72 7.98 21.05 16.17
N VAL A 73 7.56 19.79 16.06
CA VAL A 73 8.47 18.65 15.80
C VAL A 73 8.20 18.04 14.43
N PRO A 74 9.22 17.87 13.56
CA PRO A 74 9.08 17.27 12.22
C PRO A 74 8.97 15.74 12.30
N ILE A 75 7.80 15.21 12.65
CA ILE A 75 7.66 13.79 13.03
C ILE A 75 7.68 12.82 11.84
N SER A 76 7.37 13.25 10.63
CA SER A 76 7.44 12.41 9.43
C SER A 76 7.55 13.29 8.18
N VAL A 77 7.81 12.66 7.05
CA VAL A 77 7.52 13.22 5.72
C VAL A 77 6.40 12.40 5.09
N LEU A 78 5.53 13.03 4.31
CA LEU A 78 4.40 12.41 3.62
C LEU A 78 4.31 12.97 2.20
N THR A 79 3.98 12.14 1.21
CA THR A 79 3.80 12.61 -0.19
C THR A 79 2.80 13.78 -0.26
N LYS A 80 3.02 14.70 -1.20
CA LYS A 80 2.21 15.92 -1.43
C LYS A 80 0.83 15.62 -2.03
N GLU A 81 0.05 14.85 -1.30
CA GLU A 81 -1.32 14.49 -1.61
C GLU A 81 -2.22 14.77 -0.42
N ALA A 82 -3.49 15.06 -0.69
CA ALA A 82 -4.48 15.25 0.36
C ALA A 82 -4.68 13.94 1.14
N ARG A 83 -4.31 13.94 2.41
CA ARG A 83 -4.49 12.78 3.30
C ARG A 83 -5.92 12.72 3.81
N ARG A 84 -6.60 11.61 3.53
CA ARG A 84 -7.97 11.38 4.01
C ARG A 84 -7.96 10.73 5.38
N ASN A 85 -8.97 11.07 6.18
CA ASN A 85 -9.17 10.47 7.51
C ASN A 85 -7.89 10.56 8.39
N PHE A 86 -7.13 11.65 8.27
CA PHE A 86 -5.90 11.83 9.04
C PHE A 86 -6.23 12.03 10.53
N ASP A 87 -5.49 11.34 11.40
CA ASP A 87 -5.59 11.45 12.85
C ASP A 87 -4.17 11.28 13.44
N LEU A 88 -3.79 12.13 14.39
CA LEU A 88 -2.52 12.06 15.12
C LEU A 88 -2.80 12.10 16.63
N ARG A 89 -2.19 11.17 17.36
CA ARG A 89 -2.36 10.98 18.80
C ARG A 89 -1.06 10.78 19.52
N ASP A 90 -1.05 11.14 20.80
CA ASP A 90 0.05 10.86 21.71
C ASP A 90 -0.03 9.47 22.35
N GLU A 91 0.96 9.16 23.20
CA GLU A 91 1.04 7.92 23.97
C GLU A 91 -0.17 7.68 24.89
N GLY A 92 -0.88 8.73 25.29
CA GLY A 92 -2.09 8.69 26.11
C GLY A 92 -3.39 8.62 25.29
N GLY A 93 -3.29 8.56 23.96
CA GLY A 93 -4.43 8.55 23.04
C GLY A 93 -5.10 9.91 22.83
N ARG A 94 -4.50 11.00 23.33
CA ARG A 94 -5.01 12.36 23.14
C ARG A 94 -4.64 12.85 21.75
N ALA A 95 -5.54 13.62 21.12
CA ALA A 95 -5.26 14.24 19.84
C ALA A 95 -4.10 15.23 19.97
N VAL A 96 -3.18 15.21 19.00
CA VAL A 96 -2.04 16.14 18.93
C VAL A 96 -2.26 17.05 17.73
N PRO A 97 -2.24 18.39 17.91
CA PRO A 97 -2.37 19.32 16.80
C PRO A 97 -1.22 19.17 15.80
N VAL A 98 -1.53 19.43 14.53
CA VAL A 98 -0.55 19.52 13.45
C VAL A 98 -0.64 20.88 12.80
N LEU A 99 0.46 21.35 12.24
CA LEU A 99 0.46 22.62 11.52
C LEU A 99 -0.41 22.55 10.25
N GLY A 100 -1.10 23.64 9.96
CA GLY A 100 -1.83 23.83 8.71
C GLY A 100 -0.88 23.93 7.52
N ARG A 101 -1.41 23.78 6.30
CA ARG A 101 -0.61 23.73 5.06
C ARG A 101 0.37 24.90 4.93
N TRP A 102 -0.07 26.13 5.23
CA TRP A 102 0.77 27.33 5.08
C TRP A 102 1.88 27.38 6.12
N ASP A 103 1.55 27.29 7.42
CA ASP A 103 2.56 27.32 8.49
C ASP A 103 3.60 26.19 8.34
N ASN A 104 3.14 25.02 7.90
CA ASN A 104 3.97 23.87 7.60
C ASN A 104 4.97 24.16 6.47
N GLY A 105 4.48 24.71 5.36
CA GLY A 105 5.30 25.10 4.22
C GLY A 105 6.30 26.20 4.57
N SER A 106 5.89 27.22 5.32
CA SER A 106 6.78 28.29 5.77
C SER A 106 7.93 27.80 6.65
N LEU A 107 7.67 26.84 7.55
CA LEU A 107 8.71 26.23 8.39
C LEU A 107 9.66 25.33 7.57
N ALA A 108 9.11 24.53 6.65
CA ALA A 108 9.93 23.70 5.75
C ALA A 108 10.79 24.54 4.80
N HIS A 109 10.24 25.64 4.27
CA HIS A 109 10.99 26.62 3.48
C HIS A 109 12.10 27.28 4.30
N THR A 110 11.81 27.69 5.53
CA THR A 110 12.82 28.24 6.45
C THR A 110 13.94 27.23 6.70
N ALA A 111 13.61 25.97 6.95
CA ALA A 111 14.59 24.89 7.15
C ALA A 111 15.51 24.72 5.93
N LEU A 112 14.91 24.69 4.73
CA LEU A 112 15.65 24.56 3.48
C LEU A 112 16.50 25.80 3.16
N LEU A 113 15.96 27.00 3.38
CA LEU A 113 16.67 28.26 3.19
C LEU A 113 17.83 28.42 4.17
N ALA A 114 17.67 28.00 5.42
CA ALA A 114 18.75 28.00 6.40
C ALA A 114 19.94 27.14 5.93
N SER A 115 19.65 25.93 5.44
CA SER A 115 20.66 25.06 4.84
C SER A 115 21.33 25.70 3.62
N ALA A 116 20.59 26.47 2.82
CA ALA A 116 21.13 27.18 1.66
C ALA A 116 22.06 28.34 2.07
N VAL A 117 21.71 29.10 3.11
CA VAL A 117 22.53 30.20 3.63
C VAL A 117 23.86 29.71 4.20
N ASP A 118 23.86 28.57 4.90
CA ASP A 118 25.09 27.97 5.43
C ASP A 118 26.08 27.57 4.31
N VAL A 119 25.56 27.18 3.15
CA VAL A 119 26.35 26.80 1.96
C VAL A 119 26.82 28.02 1.17
N LEU A 120 26.08 29.14 1.27
CA LEU A 120 26.28 30.35 0.47
C LEU A 120 26.58 31.59 1.34
N PRO A 121 27.64 31.59 2.17
CA PRO A 121 27.91 32.68 3.11
C PRO A 121 28.24 34.02 2.42
N ASP A 122 28.70 33.98 1.16
CA ASP A 122 29.13 35.15 0.38
C ASP A 122 28.08 35.60 -0.66
N ALA A 123 26.92 34.95 -0.72
CA ALA A 123 25.86 35.35 -1.65
C ALA A 123 25.25 36.70 -1.25
N ASP A 124 25.02 37.57 -2.24
CA ASP A 124 24.35 38.85 -2.00
C ASP A 124 22.84 38.68 -1.81
N ASP A 125 22.18 39.74 -1.31
CA ASP A 125 20.75 39.74 -1.01
C ASP A 125 19.87 39.46 -2.24
N GLU A 126 20.33 39.85 -3.44
CA GLU A 126 19.60 39.63 -4.69
C GLU A 126 19.62 38.15 -5.08
N ALA A 127 20.80 37.54 -5.03
CA ALA A 127 20.99 36.11 -5.28
C ALA A 127 20.25 35.25 -4.25
N LEU A 128 20.36 35.57 -2.96
CA LEU A 128 19.63 34.88 -1.90
C LEU A 128 18.11 35.05 -2.06
N GLY A 129 17.64 36.24 -2.46
CA GLY A 129 16.24 36.48 -2.77
C GLY A 129 15.73 35.64 -3.95
N ALA A 130 16.56 35.46 -4.99
CA ALA A 130 16.21 34.62 -6.13
C ALA A 130 16.14 33.13 -5.75
N ILE A 131 17.14 32.64 -5.01
CA ILE A 131 17.19 31.26 -4.52
C ILE A 131 16.00 30.98 -3.58
N SER A 132 15.73 31.88 -2.63
CA SER A 132 14.62 31.75 -1.69
C SER A 132 13.27 31.56 -2.39
N ARG A 133 13.02 32.27 -3.51
CA ARG A 133 11.80 32.08 -4.31
C ARG A 133 11.71 30.69 -4.94
N HIS A 134 12.80 30.16 -5.51
CA HIS A 134 12.78 28.80 -6.07
C HIS A 134 12.57 27.75 -4.99
N LEU A 135 13.20 27.91 -3.82
CA LEU A 135 13.02 27.01 -2.69
C LEU A 135 11.59 27.09 -2.12
N ASP A 136 10.98 28.28 -2.09
CA ASP A 136 9.59 28.46 -1.66
C ASP A 136 8.62 27.75 -2.61
N GLU A 137 8.84 27.91 -3.92
CA GLU A 137 8.06 27.24 -4.95
C GLU A 137 8.19 25.72 -4.85
N LEU A 138 9.42 25.20 -4.70
CA LEU A 138 9.69 23.78 -4.50
C LEU A 138 8.91 23.22 -3.31
N VAL A 139 8.83 23.96 -2.20
CA VAL A 139 8.14 23.52 -0.98
C VAL A 139 6.62 23.54 -1.13
N HIS A 140 6.05 24.62 -1.67
CA HIS A 140 4.60 24.84 -1.70
C HIS A 140 3.88 24.23 -2.90
N ALA A 141 4.60 23.96 -4.00
CA ALA A 141 4.05 23.36 -5.21
C ALA A 141 3.59 21.92 -5.00
N THR A 142 2.72 21.43 -5.88
CA THR A 142 2.36 19.99 -5.98
C THR A 142 3.58 19.15 -6.33
N ALA A 143 3.55 17.83 -6.06
CA ALA A 143 4.69 16.95 -6.38
C ALA A 143 5.18 17.08 -7.84
N ALA A 144 4.28 17.11 -8.83
CA ALA A 144 4.65 17.25 -10.24
C ALA A 144 5.36 18.59 -10.55
N ALA A 145 4.77 19.71 -10.14
CA ALA A 145 5.38 21.03 -10.33
C ALA A 145 6.68 21.23 -9.53
N ALA A 146 6.77 20.65 -8.33
CA ALA A 146 8.01 20.70 -7.54
C ALA A 146 9.13 19.84 -8.17
N ASP A 147 8.78 18.78 -8.89
CA ASP A 147 9.71 17.98 -9.70
C ASP A 147 10.30 18.84 -10.83
N GLU A 148 9.47 19.59 -11.54
CA GLU A 148 9.90 20.55 -12.58
C GLU A 148 10.85 21.62 -12.01
N VAL A 149 10.53 22.20 -10.84
CA VAL A 149 11.40 23.17 -10.15
C VAL A 149 12.73 22.53 -9.74
N ARG A 150 12.72 21.27 -9.27
CA ARG A 150 13.94 20.55 -8.92
C ARG A 150 14.80 20.30 -10.17
N GLU A 151 14.20 19.88 -11.28
CA GLU A 151 14.90 19.70 -12.55
C GLU A 151 15.51 21.01 -13.04
N GLU A 152 14.81 22.13 -12.88
CA GLU A 152 15.34 23.46 -13.20
C GLU A 152 16.54 23.82 -12.31
N ILE A 153 16.47 23.59 -11.00
CA ILE A 153 17.59 23.78 -10.06
C ILE A 153 18.80 22.96 -10.50
N VAL A 154 18.60 21.70 -10.88
CA VAL A 154 19.66 20.80 -11.36
C VAL A 154 20.25 21.30 -12.67
N ALA A 155 19.43 21.73 -13.63
CA ALA A 155 19.92 22.28 -14.89
C ALA A 155 20.71 23.57 -14.68
N ARG A 156 20.29 24.43 -13.75
CA ARG A 156 21.02 25.66 -13.40
C ARG A 156 22.34 25.37 -12.69
N ALA A 157 22.46 24.26 -11.96
CA ALA A 157 23.69 23.86 -11.30
C ALA A 157 24.84 23.59 -12.30
N ASP A 158 24.55 23.37 -13.60
CA ASP A 158 25.58 23.23 -14.63
C ASP A 158 26.22 24.57 -15.02
N ASP A 159 25.48 25.67 -14.94
CA ASP A 159 25.89 27.01 -15.42
C ASP A 159 26.09 28.05 -14.29
N ASP A 160 25.48 27.86 -13.12
CA ASP A 160 25.48 28.80 -12.00
C ASP A 160 26.17 28.19 -10.75
N PRO A 161 27.33 28.74 -10.31
CA PRO A 161 28.08 28.24 -9.16
C PRO A 161 27.28 28.19 -7.85
N LEU A 162 26.29 29.07 -7.67
CA LEU A 162 25.46 29.08 -6.47
C LEU A 162 24.54 27.86 -6.42
N TYR A 163 23.87 27.55 -7.54
CA TYR A 163 23.04 26.34 -7.64
C TYR A 163 23.89 25.07 -7.59
N ALA A 164 25.10 25.10 -8.16
CA ALA A 164 26.06 24.01 -8.04
C ALA A 164 26.44 23.72 -6.58
N ALA A 165 26.71 24.76 -5.79
CA ALA A 165 27.04 24.60 -4.37
C ALA A 165 25.87 24.01 -3.57
N LEU A 166 24.64 24.49 -3.80
CA LEU A 166 23.43 23.96 -3.15
C LEU A 166 23.20 22.47 -3.47
N TRP A 167 23.40 22.07 -4.73
CA TRP A 167 23.18 20.68 -5.15
C TRP A 167 24.29 19.73 -4.67
N GLN A 168 25.51 20.24 -4.49
CA GLN A 168 26.64 19.47 -3.97
C GLN A 168 26.59 19.28 -2.46
N ASP A 169 25.96 20.21 -1.73
CA ASP A 169 25.76 20.05 -0.29
C ASP A 169 24.78 18.91 0.01
N VAL A 170 25.18 18.02 0.92
CA VAL A 170 24.42 16.81 1.22
C VAL A 170 23.08 17.12 1.90
N THR A 171 23.06 18.09 2.81
CA THR A 171 21.87 18.47 3.58
C THR A 171 20.88 19.18 2.67
N CYS A 172 21.33 20.19 1.92
CA CYS A 172 20.49 20.96 1.02
C CYS A 172 19.89 20.07 -0.08
N ARG A 173 20.71 19.20 -0.70
CA ARG A 173 20.22 18.21 -1.68
C ARG A 173 19.19 17.26 -1.07
N SER A 174 19.46 16.66 0.09
CA SER A 174 18.51 15.75 0.76
C SER A 174 17.18 16.44 1.09
N LEU A 175 17.22 17.70 1.55
CA LEU A 175 16.01 18.50 1.79
C LEU A 175 15.27 18.80 0.48
N MET A 176 15.94 19.21 -0.59
CA MET A 176 15.30 19.47 -1.89
C MET A 176 14.66 18.21 -2.48
N GLU A 177 15.36 17.08 -2.44
CA GLU A 177 14.84 15.78 -2.89
C GLU A 177 13.62 15.37 -2.07
N THR A 178 13.72 15.44 -0.74
CA THR A 178 12.62 15.11 0.18
C THR A 178 11.40 16.02 -0.04
N LEU A 179 11.59 17.33 -0.10
CA LEU A 179 10.53 18.34 -0.17
C LEU A 179 9.95 18.52 -1.57
N SER A 180 10.60 18.01 -2.61
CA SER A 180 10.02 18.00 -3.96
C SER A 180 8.80 17.07 -4.02
N THR A 181 8.91 15.88 -3.43
CA THR A 181 7.88 14.84 -3.48
C THR A 181 6.99 14.81 -2.22
N ASN A 182 7.50 15.29 -1.09
CA ASN A 182 6.85 15.21 0.21
C ASN A 182 6.65 16.59 0.86
N TYR A 183 5.80 16.63 1.87
CA TYR A 183 5.75 17.69 2.88
C TYR A 183 6.15 17.11 4.25
N VAL A 184 6.64 17.97 5.14
CA VAL A 184 7.00 17.57 6.51
C VAL A 184 5.74 17.57 7.36
N LEU A 185 5.47 16.51 8.10
CA LEU A 185 4.40 16.52 9.09
C LEU A 185 4.92 17.10 10.40
N PHE A 186 4.58 18.35 10.69
CA PHE A 186 4.91 19.00 11.96
C PHE A 186 3.81 18.78 13.00
N ALA A 187 4.17 18.15 14.12
CA ALA A 187 3.32 18.01 15.29
C ALA A 187 3.61 19.13 16.30
N VAL A 188 2.57 19.67 16.93
CA VAL A 188 2.71 20.69 17.98
C VAL A 188 2.57 20.01 19.33
N LEU A 189 3.69 19.85 20.03
CA LEU A 189 3.75 19.18 21.32
C LEU A 189 3.65 20.22 22.46
N PRO A 190 3.11 19.82 23.63
CA PRO A 190 3.22 20.65 24.82
C PRO A 190 4.69 20.85 25.20
N GLU A 191 4.97 21.85 26.01
CA GLU A 191 6.32 22.11 26.53
C GLU A 191 6.76 21.09 27.60
N ASP A 192 6.15 19.90 27.64
CA ASP A 192 6.35 18.85 28.64
C ASP A 192 7.63 18.03 28.40
N GLY A 193 8.76 18.76 28.32
CA GLY A 193 10.12 18.27 28.45
C GLY A 193 10.64 17.42 27.30
N ALA A 194 11.94 17.55 27.05
CA ALA A 194 12.70 16.66 26.19
C ALA A 194 12.80 15.26 26.81
N ARG A 195 11.90 14.37 26.38
CA ARG A 195 11.84 12.98 26.81
C ARG A 195 11.54 12.08 25.62
N ARG A 196 11.74 10.77 25.81
CA ARG A 196 11.31 9.77 24.84
C ARG A 196 9.78 9.79 24.74
N ARG A 197 9.25 9.90 23.53
CA ARG A 197 7.82 10.01 23.24
C ARG A 197 7.41 9.08 22.12
N VAL A 198 6.12 8.74 22.11
CA VAL A 198 5.51 7.94 21.04
C VAL A 198 4.34 8.71 20.48
N LEU A 199 4.35 8.93 19.18
CA LEU A 199 3.23 9.49 18.43
C LEU A 199 2.68 8.45 17.48
N LYS A 200 1.36 8.40 17.37
CA LYS A 200 0.65 7.49 16.48
C LYS A 200 -0.21 8.29 15.54
N TYR A 201 -0.02 8.13 14.25
CA TYR A 201 -0.92 8.71 13.27
C TYR A 201 -1.45 7.69 12.29
N SER A 202 -2.56 8.02 11.65
CA SER A 202 -3.13 7.16 10.63
C SER A 202 -3.82 7.95 9.55
N TYR A 203 -3.79 7.44 8.33
CA TYR A 203 -4.36 8.10 7.16
C TYR A 203 -4.79 7.06 6.11
N GLY A 204 -5.75 7.45 5.27
CA GLY A 204 -6.14 6.70 4.08
C GLY A 204 -5.26 7.08 2.90
N GLU A 205 -4.86 6.09 2.12
CA GLU A 205 -4.02 6.24 0.94
C GLU A 205 -4.59 5.42 -0.21
N TYR A 206 -4.59 6.02 -1.40
CA TYR A 206 -4.90 5.30 -2.62
C TYR A 206 -3.74 4.40 -2.98
N PHE A 207 -4.05 3.20 -3.43
CA PHE A 207 -3.07 2.17 -3.71
C PHE A 207 -3.50 1.43 -4.98
N ASP A 208 -2.62 1.26 -5.97
CA ASP A 208 -2.96 0.53 -7.18
C ASP A 208 -2.49 -0.94 -7.11
N ALA A 209 -3.40 -1.85 -6.75
CA ALA A 209 -3.14 -3.30 -6.77
C ALA A 209 -2.88 -3.87 -8.17
N THR A 210 -3.05 -3.07 -9.22
CA THR A 210 -2.87 -3.47 -10.62
C THR A 210 -1.60 -2.90 -11.23
N GLU A 211 -0.86 -2.04 -10.51
CA GLU A 211 0.46 -1.59 -10.94
C GLU A 211 1.29 -2.84 -11.22
N ARG A 212 1.74 -2.97 -12.47
CA ARG A 212 2.54 -4.13 -12.86
C ARG A 212 3.83 -4.02 -12.08
N VAL A 213 3.96 -4.88 -11.08
CA VAL A 213 5.25 -5.22 -10.51
C VAL A 213 6.12 -5.61 -11.71
N GLY A 214 7.15 -4.79 -11.99
CA GLY A 214 8.10 -5.08 -13.05
C GLY A 214 8.76 -6.45 -12.83
N ARG A 215 9.65 -6.86 -13.73
CA ARG A 215 10.43 -8.08 -13.52
C ARG A 215 11.20 -7.99 -12.22
N LEU A 216 10.70 -8.64 -11.17
CA LEU A 216 11.51 -8.91 -9.99
C LEU A 216 12.59 -9.93 -10.37
N PRO A 217 13.79 -9.86 -9.79
CA PRO A 217 14.94 -10.64 -10.23
C PRO A 217 14.79 -12.17 -10.06
N PHE A 218 13.69 -12.66 -9.48
CA PHE A 218 13.53 -14.06 -9.07
C PHE A 218 12.52 -14.89 -9.86
N SER A 219 11.95 -14.40 -10.97
CA SER A 219 11.01 -15.22 -11.77
C SER A 219 11.46 -15.43 -13.22
N PRO A 220 12.39 -16.36 -13.49
CA PRO A 220 12.52 -16.97 -14.82
C PRO A 220 11.31 -17.85 -15.19
N GLY A 221 10.28 -17.93 -14.32
CA GLY A 221 9.15 -18.83 -14.39
C GLY A 221 7.78 -18.18 -14.48
N GLU A 222 7.64 -16.88 -14.81
CA GLU A 222 6.34 -16.16 -14.76
C GLU A 222 5.17 -16.89 -15.45
N LEU A 223 5.42 -17.55 -16.59
CA LEU A 223 4.41 -18.35 -17.29
C LEU A 223 4.04 -19.62 -16.50
N VAL A 224 5.05 -20.25 -15.90
CA VAL A 224 4.88 -21.42 -15.03
C VAL A 224 4.15 -20.98 -13.76
N ASP A 225 4.58 -19.94 -13.06
CA ASP A 225 3.93 -19.42 -11.86
C ASP A 225 2.50 -18.96 -12.14
N ARG A 226 2.22 -18.29 -13.26
CA ARG A 226 0.86 -17.93 -13.65
C ARG A 226 -0.01 -19.15 -13.94
N PHE A 227 0.56 -20.21 -14.51
CA PHE A 227 -0.16 -21.47 -14.74
C PHE A 227 -0.40 -22.23 -13.44
N LEU A 228 0.58 -22.22 -12.55
CA LEU A 228 0.60 -22.93 -11.28
C LEU A 228 -0.23 -22.23 -10.18
N TYR A 229 -0.23 -20.89 -10.19
CA TYR A 229 -0.90 -19.98 -9.24
C TYR A 229 -1.68 -18.87 -9.97
N PRO A 230 -2.68 -19.22 -10.78
CA PRO A 230 -3.48 -18.27 -11.57
C PRO A 230 -4.28 -17.26 -10.73
N ASP A 231 -4.52 -17.59 -9.46
CA ASP A 231 -5.26 -16.75 -8.51
C ASP A 231 -4.33 -15.83 -7.70
N GLN A 232 -3.01 -15.92 -7.90
CA GLN A 232 -2.04 -15.05 -7.24
C GLN A 232 -2.20 -13.59 -7.66
N ARG A 233 -2.10 -12.69 -6.68
CA ARG A 233 -2.08 -11.24 -6.90
C ARG A 233 -0.89 -10.63 -6.15
N PRO A 234 0.21 -10.33 -6.86
CA PRO A 234 1.31 -9.56 -6.30
C PRO A 234 0.97 -8.07 -6.30
N PHE A 235 1.51 -7.34 -5.34
CA PHE A 235 1.52 -5.89 -5.33
C PHE A 235 2.72 -5.31 -4.58
N LEU A 236 2.99 -4.01 -4.81
CA LEU A 236 4.03 -3.23 -4.15
C LEU A 236 3.39 -2.09 -3.37
N ILE A 237 3.79 -1.90 -2.11
CA ILE A 237 3.38 -0.74 -1.33
C ILE A 237 4.60 0.07 -0.96
N GLY A 238 4.62 1.35 -1.33
CA GLY A 238 5.73 2.26 -1.01
C GLY A 238 5.88 2.46 0.49
N CYS A 239 7.12 2.37 0.96
CA CYS A 239 7.56 2.62 2.33
C CYS A 239 8.57 3.79 2.34
N PRO A 240 8.18 5.01 1.94
CA PRO A 240 9.10 6.14 1.73
C PRO A 240 9.83 6.59 3.00
N ALA A 241 9.38 6.15 4.18
CA ALA A 241 10.00 6.47 5.45
C ALA A 241 10.81 5.30 6.04
N ALA A 242 11.09 4.26 5.26
CA ALA A 242 11.84 3.08 5.71
C ALA A 242 13.22 3.43 6.27
N GLY A 243 13.96 4.32 5.60
CA GLY A 243 15.25 4.80 6.09
C GLY A 243 15.19 5.98 7.06
N ARG A 244 14.00 6.41 7.49
CA ARG A 244 13.83 7.63 8.30
C ARG A 244 13.71 7.37 9.80
N ALA A 245 14.29 6.28 10.27
CA ALA A 245 14.38 5.90 11.69
C ALA A 245 15.54 4.93 11.90
N ARG A 246 16.07 4.82 13.13
CA ARG A 246 17.10 3.82 13.46
C ARG A 246 16.61 2.37 13.36
N SER A 247 15.30 2.15 13.39
CA SER A 247 14.68 0.85 13.24
C SER A 247 13.34 1.02 12.55
N PHE A 248 13.14 0.26 11.48
CA PHE A 248 11.90 0.26 10.71
C PHE A 248 11.27 -1.13 10.67
N HIS A 249 9.98 -1.17 10.98
CA HIS A 249 9.15 -2.35 10.95
C HIS A 249 7.85 -2.04 10.18
N VAL A 250 7.46 -2.90 9.26
CA VAL A 250 6.18 -2.78 8.57
C VAL A 250 5.37 -4.07 8.69
N GLU A 251 4.10 -3.92 9.04
CA GLU A 251 3.12 -4.97 9.04
C GLU A 251 2.14 -4.78 7.89
N VAL A 252 1.93 -5.80 7.08
CA VAL A 252 0.89 -5.78 6.04
C VAL A 252 -0.20 -6.76 6.43
N ALA A 253 -1.37 -6.22 6.74
CA ALA A 253 -2.56 -6.99 7.08
C ALA A 253 -3.44 -7.14 5.84
N ILE A 254 -3.68 -8.38 5.44
CA ILE A 254 -4.53 -8.74 4.31
C ILE A 254 -5.93 -9.13 4.81
N PRO A 255 -6.95 -9.07 3.94
CA PRO A 255 -8.31 -9.49 4.28
C PRO A 255 -8.38 -10.98 4.66
N GLU A 256 -9.37 -11.32 5.48
CA GLU A 256 -9.77 -12.70 5.72
C GLU A 256 -10.07 -13.43 4.39
N GLU A 257 -9.93 -14.77 4.37
CA GLU A 257 -10.00 -15.64 3.19
C GLU A 257 -8.81 -15.58 2.22
N LEU A 258 -7.84 -14.70 2.47
CA LEU A 258 -6.57 -14.63 1.76
C LEU A 258 -5.42 -14.95 2.70
N ARG A 259 -4.30 -15.39 2.11
CA ARG A 259 -3.05 -15.62 2.82
C ARG A 259 -1.90 -14.95 2.08
N VAL A 260 -0.91 -14.43 2.83
CA VAL A 260 0.33 -13.94 2.25
C VAL A 260 1.17 -15.15 1.88
N ARG A 261 1.39 -15.36 0.58
CA ARG A 261 2.27 -16.44 0.10
C ARG A 261 3.72 -16.09 0.39
N THR A 262 4.10 -14.88 0.02
CA THR A 262 5.44 -14.31 0.15
C THR A 262 5.31 -12.82 0.37
N ALA A 263 6.12 -12.27 1.29
CA ALA A 263 6.30 -10.83 1.45
C ALA A 263 7.74 -10.50 1.84
N PHE A 264 8.25 -9.37 1.33
CA PHE A 264 9.59 -8.86 1.65
C PHE A 264 9.72 -7.37 1.29
N LEU A 265 10.72 -6.71 1.86
CA LEU A 265 11.13 -5.36 1.47
C LEU A 265 12.17 -5.42 0.37
N VAL A 266 12.00 -4.58 -0.64
CA VAL A 266 12.88 -4.46 -1.80
C VAL A 266 13.15 -3.00 -2.10
N ASP A 267 14.38 -2.71 -2.51
CA ASP A 267 14.74 -1.43 -3.11
C ASP A 267 14.36 -1.45 -4.61
N ARG A 268 13.56 -0.47 -5.05
CA ARG A 268 13.06 -0.42 -6.42
C ARG A 268 14.15 -0.07 -7.44
N GLN A 269 15.19 0.64 -7.01
CA GLN A 269 16.28 1.10 -7.87
C GLN A 269 17.36 0.02 -8.02
N ALA A 270 17.71 -0.62 -6.91
CA ALA A 270 18.58 -1.79 -6.88
C ALA A 270 17.77 -2.94 -6.28
N PRO A 271 17.32 -3.95 -7.05
CA PRO A 271 16.37 -4.98 -6.61
C PRO A 271 17.00 -6.01 -5.64
N GLU A 272 17.65 -5.49 -4.59
CA GLU A 272 18.20 -6.17 -3.45
C GLU A 272 17.10 -6.29 -2.37
N LEU A 273 17.08 -7.43 -1.69
CA LEU A 273 16.21 -7.61 -0.54
C LEU A 273 16.78 -6.82 0.64
N VAL A 274 15.91 -6.05 1.29
CA VAL A 274 16.23 -5.23 2.47
C VAL A 274 15.67 -5.85 3.75
N SER A 275 14.90 -6.94 3.63
CA SER A 275 14.38 -7.71 4.75
C SER A 275 14.52 -9.21 4.52
N ALA A 276 14.28 -9.98 5.59
CA ALA A 276 13.91 -11.39 5.47
C ALA A 276 12.59 -11.55 4.70
N VAL A 277 12.38 -12.75 4.16
CA VAL A 277 11.14 -13.12 3.46
C VAL A 277 10.20 -13.78 4.45
N ASP A 278 8.98 -13.26 4.53
CA ASP A 278 7.86 -13.91 5.21
C ASP A 278 7.10 -14.78 4.21
N GLU A 279 6.85 -16.05 4.57
CA GLU A 279 6.12 -17.00 3.72
C GLU A 279 4.93 -17.62 4.45
N ASN A 280 3.80 -17.74 3.75
CA ASN A 280 2.59 -18.41 4.23
C ASN A 280 2.12 -17.89 5.61
N VAL A 281 1.87 -16.59 5.71
CA VAL A 281 1.39 -15.91 6.92
C VAL A 281 0.08 -15.15 6.68
N ASP A 282 -0.70 -14.90 7.73
CA ASP A 282 -1.94 -14.08 7.64
C ASP A 282 -1.63 -12.57 7.70
N ARG A 283 -0.48 -12.23 8.27
CA ARG A 283 0.04 -10.87 8.39
C ARG A 283 1.53 -10.92 8.17
N ALA A 284 2.01 -10.22 7.16
CA ALA A 284 3.45 -10.04 6.95
C ALA A 284 3.99 -9.06 7.98
N SER A 285 5.18 -9.34 8.51
CA SER A 285 5.88 -8.60 9.56
C SER A 285 7.33 -8.43 9.14
N LEU A 286 7.61 -7.38 8.37
CA LEU A 286 8.88 -7.15 7.69
C LEU A 286 9.73 -6.12 8.41
N TYR A 287 10.99 -6.47 8.67
CA TYR A 287 11.98 -5.60 9.30
C TYR A 287 13.01 -5.18 8.27
N ALA A 288 13.22 -3.87 8.11
CA ALA A 288 14.32 -3.37 7.30
C ALA A 288 15.60 -3.33 8.12
N ASP A 289 16.72 -3.73 7.53
CA ASP A 289 18.04 -3.49 8.12
C ASP A 289 18.31 -1.98 8.18
N VAL A 290 19.07 -1.51 9.16
CA VAL A 290 19.22 -0.08 9.52
C VAL A 290 19.90 0.76 8.42
N SER A 291 20.50 0.11 7.42
CA SER A 291 21.33 0.71 6.37
C SER A 291 20.57 1.22 5.14
N VAL A 292 19.25 1.38 5.22
CA VAL A 292 18.43 1.68 4.04
C VAL A 292 18.62 3.10 3.49
N GLY A 293 18.92 4.09 4.33
CA GLY A 293 19.06 5.49 3.90
C GLY A 293 17.87 5.98 3.05
N ASP A 294 18.13 6.88 2.09
CA ASP A 294 17.10 7.45 1.21
C ASP A 294 16.71 6.55 0.01
N ARG A 295 16.87 5.23 0.12
CA ARG A 295 16.45 4.29 -0.93
C ARG A 295 14.94 4.26 -1.11
N ASP A 296 14.49 4.00 -2.34
CA ASP A 296 13.07 3.84 -2.67
C ASP A 296 12.59 2.43 -2.30
N ILE A 297 12.14 2.28 -1.06
CA ILE A 297 11.75 0.97 -0.49
C ILE A 297 10.29 0.68 -0.69
N HIS A 298 10.00 -0.54 -1.13
CA HIS A 298 8.65 -1.05 -1.30
C HIS A 298 8.49 -2.37 -0.55
N ALA A 299 7.33 -2.55 0.07
CA ALA A 299 6.87 -3.86 0.54
C ALA A 299 6.25 -4.60 -0.65
N TYR A 300 6.92 -5.67 -1.10
CA TYR A 300 6.35 -6.62 -2.02
C TYR A 300 5.51 -7.63 -1.26
N VAL A 301 4.27 -7.84 -1.69
CA VAL A 301 3.34 -8.76 -1.04
C VAL A 301 2.58 -9.54 -2.09
N GLU A 302 2.53 -10.85 -1.91
CA GLU A 302 1.78 -11.74 -2.77
C GLU A 302 0.64 -12.38 -2.00
N THR A 303 -0.56 -12.18 -2.51
CA THR A 303 -1.76 -12.75 -1.94
C THR A 303 -2.28 -13.91 -2.77
N VAL A 304 -2.74 -14.93 -2.08
CA VAL A 304 -3.38 -16.13 -2.65
C VAL A 304 -4.62 -16.49 -1.83
N PRO A 305 -5.57 -17.25 -2.41
CA PRO A 305 -6.66 -17.83 -1.64
C PRO A 305 -6.13 -18.69 -0.49
N GLU A 306 -6.77 -18.61 0.67
CA GLU A 306 -6.54 -19.56 1.76
C GLU A 306 -7.03 -20.98 1.36
N ARG A 307 -6.31 -22.02 1.78
CA ARG A 307 -6.67 -23.42 1.51
C ARG A 307 -7.99 -23.77 2.16
N VAL A 308 -8.12 -23.46 3.44
CA VAL A 308 -9.32 -23.74 4.21
C VAL A 308 -10.31 -22.61 3.94
N GLY A 309 -11.49 -22.92 3.38
CA GLY A 309 -12.50 -21.92 3.09
C GLY A 309 -13.15 -22.06 1.73
N VAL A 310 -13.24 -20.94 0.98
CA VAL A 310 -14.00 -20.86 -0.26
C VAL A 310 -13.41 -21.75 -1.35
N THR A 311 -12.09 -21.81 -1.48
CA THR A 311 -11.39 -22.60 -2.53
C THR A 311 -11.66 -24.10 -2.41
N SER A 312 -11.49 -24.67 -1.21
CA SER A 312 -11.73 -26.09 -0.98
C SER A 312 -13.20 -26.47 -1.10
N ARG A 313 -14.12 -25.60 -0.63
CA ARG A 313 -15.58 -25.80 -0.82
C ARG A 313 -15.96 -25.78 -2.30
N ALA A 314 -15.43 -24.82 -3.06
CA ALA A 314 -15.64 -24.71 -4.50
C ALA A 314 -15.17 -25.98 -5.25
N ALA A 315 -13.97 -26.47 -4.92
CA ALA A 315 -13.44 -27.70 -5.49
C ALA A 315 -14.33 -28.92 -5.15
N GLY A 316 -14.72 -29.06 -3.88
CA GLY A 316 -15.59 -30.15 -3.44
C GLY A 316 -16.94 -30.16 -4.16
N ILE A 317 -17.60 -29.00 -4.29
CA ILE A 317 -18.87 -28.91 -5.02
C ILE A 317 -18.68 -29.26 -6.49
N ALA A 318 -17.63 -28.74 -7.14
CA ALA A 318 -17.34 -29.05 -8.54
C ALA A 318 -17.11 -30.55 -8.78
N ILE A 319 -16.40 -31.23 -7.87
CA ILE A 319 -16.18 -32.68 -7.91
C ILE A 319 -17.51 -33.43 -7.77
N VAL A 320 -18.36 -33.05 -6.82
CA VAL A 320 -19.67 -33.70 -6.60
C VAL A 320 -20.58 -33.53 -7.82
N VAL A 321 -20.70 -32.31 -8.35
CA VAL A 321 -21.53 -32.04 -9.54
C VAL A 321 -21.02 -32.81 -10.75
N SER A 322 -19.70 -32.82 -10.94
CA SER A 322 -19.08 -33.61 -12.01
C SER A 322 -19.35 -35.10 -11.86
N GLY A 323 -19.29 -35.63 -10.63
CA GLY A 323 -19.60 -37.02 -10.33
C GLY A 323 -21.06 -37.36 -10.63
N LEU A 324 -22.00 -36.48 -10.25
CA LEU A 324 -23.43 -36.66 -10.55
C LEU A 324 -23.71 -36.70 -12.05
N LEU A 325 -23.07 -35.84 -12.84
CA LEU A 325 -23.18 -35.85 -14.30
C LEU A 325 -22.67 -37.18 -14.88
N TRP A 326 -21.51 -37.66 -14.44
CA TRP A 326 -20.99 -38.95 -14.92
C TRP A 326 -21.82 -40.15 -14.49
N VAL A 327 -22.35 -40.16 -13.26
CA VAL A 327 -23.28 -41.20 -12.79
C VAL A 327 -24.53 -41.22 -13.67
N GLY A 328 -25.06 -40.05 -14.06
CA GLY A 328 -26.16 -39.97 -15.00
C GLY A 328 -25.83 -40.61 -16.35
N VAL A 329 -24.70 -40.23 -16.96
CA VAL A 329 -24.22 -40.82 -18.23
C VAL A 329 -24.11 -42.35 -18.13
N LEU A 330 -23.49 -42.86 -17.05
CA LEU A 330 -23.28 -44.30 -16.85
C LEU A 330 -24.58 -45.07 -16.58
N SER A 331 -25.59 -44.40 -16.02
CA SER A 331 -26.91 -45.00 -15.77
C SER A 331 -27.78 -45.11 -17.02
N GLY A 332 -27.36 -44.52 -18.15
CA GLY A 332 -28.09 -44.56 -19.41
C GLY A 332 -29.30 -43.61 -19.50
N LEU A 333 -29.45 -42.69 -18.54
CA LEU A 333 -30.45 -41.60 -18.47
C LEU A 333 -31.86 -41.98 -18.99
N ASP A 334 -32.78 -42.34 -18.08
CA ASP A 334 -34.19 -42.50 -18.43
C ASP A 334 -34.97 -41.22 -18.11
N ALA A 335 -35.54 -40.58 -19.15
CA ALA A 335 -36.38 -39.38 -19.01
C ALA A 335 -37.60 -39.60 -18.10
N ARG A 336 -38.05 -40.86 -17.94
CA ARG A 336 -39.15 -41.22 -17.03
C ARG A 336 -38.76 -41.15 -15.55
N ASN A 337 -37.47 -41.03 -15.24
CA ASN A 337 -36.96 -40.89 -13.89
C ASN A 337 -36.33 -39.50 -13.68
N PRO A 338 -37.12 -38.49 -13.25
CA PRO A 338 -36.64 -37.11 -13.16
C PRO A 338 -35.67 -36.86 -11.98
N ALA A 339 -35.42 -37.85 -11.12
CA ALA A 339 -34.60 -37.69 -9.93
C ALA A 339 -33.18 -37.13 -10.20
N PRO A 340 -32.43 -37.57 -11.24
CA PRO A 340 -31.14 -36.98 -11.59
C PRO A 340 -31.25 -35.53 -12.05
N ALA A 341 -32.29 -35.17 -12.83
CA ALA A 341 -32.52 -33.79 -13.27
C ALA A 341 -32.80 -32.87 -12.08
N VAL A 342 -33.64 -33.30 -11.12
CA VAL A 342 -34.00 -32.51 -9.93
C VAL A 342 -32.77 -32.29 -9.03
N ALA A 343 -31.97 -33.32 -8.81
CA ALA A 343 -30.74 -33.21 -8.01
C ALA A 343 -29.76 -32.19 -8.62
N ILE A 344 -29.60 -32.19 -9.94
CA ILE A 344 -28.71 -31.27 -10.65
C ILE A 344 -29.28 -29.84 -10.71
N LEU A 345 -30.60 -29.66 -10.88
CA LEU A 345 -31.23 -28.34 -10.79
C LEU A 345 -31.01 -27.71 -9.42
N LEU A 346 -31.20 -28.50 -8.34
CA LEU A 346 -30.97 -28.02 -6.98
C LEU A 346 -29.49 -27.71 -6.75
N ALA A 347 -28.57 -28.54 -7.22
CA ALA A 347 -27.13 -28.30 -7.13
C ALA A 347 -26.70 -27.04 -7.91
N GLY A 348 -27.20 -26.86 -9.14
CA GLY A 348 -26.94 -25.70 -9.98
C GLY A 348 -27.52 -24.40 -9.39
N ALA A 349 -28.75 -24.46 -8.87
CA ALA A 349 -29.40 -23.33 -8.22
C ALA A 349 -28.71 -22.94 -6.90
N ALA A 350 -28.29 -23.93 -6.09
CA ALA A 350 -27.53 -23.69 -4.87
C ALA A 350 -26.16 -23.07 -5.16
N LEU A 351 -25.46 -23.53 -6.19
CA LEU A 351 -24.23 -22.92 -6.68
C LEU A 351 -24.44 -21.46 -7.10
N TYR A 352 -25.47 -21.20 -7.88
CA TYR A 352 -25.79 -19.85 -8.35
C TYR A 352 -26.12 -18.91 -7.18
N SER A 353 -26.92 -19.38 -6.22
CA SER A 353 -27.26 -18.63 -5.01
C SER A 353 -26.02 -18.33 -4.15
N GLY A 354 -25.14 -19.31 -3.95
CA GLY A 354 -23.89 -19.12 -3.18
C GLY A 354 -22.91 -18.14 -3.83
N MET A 355 -22.88 -18.04 -5.15
CA MET A 355 -22.04 -17.07 -5.86
C MET A 355 -22.54 -15.63 -5.76
N TYR A 356 -23.86 -15.43 -5.70
CA TYR A 356 -24.47 -14.10 -5.57
C TYR A 356 -24.64 -13.63 -4.12
N ALA A 357 -24.51 -14.54 -3.15
CA ALA A 357 -24.49 -14.22 -1.73
C ALA A 357 -23.24 -13.42 -1.29
N SER A 358 -22.33 -13.06 -2.20
CA SER A 358 -21.08 -12.31 -1.92
C SER A 358 -21.29 -10.81 -1.64
N ALA A 359 -22.46 -10.40 -1.16
CA ALA A 359 -22.72 -9.01 -0.78
C ALA A 359 -21.91 -8.67 0.48
N GLY A 360 -21.04 -7.66 0.39
CA GLY A 360 -20.18 -7.24 1.52
C GLY A 360 -18.77 -7.83 1.51
N GLU A 361 -18.42 -8.67 0.54
CA GLU A 361 -17.06 -9.19 0.40
C GLU A 361 -16.03 -8.10 0.07
N HIS A 362 -14.86 -8.19 0.68
CA HIS A 362 -13.75 -7.28 0.40
C HIS A 362 -13.32 -7.33 -1.08
N ARG A 363 -13.09 -6.16 -1.69
CA ARG A 363 -12.85 -6.05 -3.16
C ARG A 363 -11.62 -6.83 -3.63
N LEU A 364 -10.56 -6.90 -2.81
CA LEU A 364 -9.37 -7.71 -3.13
C LEU A 364 -9.69 -9.19 -3.21
N VAL A 365 -10.49 -9.72 -2.27
CA VAL A 365 -10.94 -11.12 -2.23
C VAL A 365 -11.71 -11.42 -3.51
N ARG A 366 -12.67 -10.55 -3.87
CA ARG A 366 -13.42 -10.67 -5.14
C ARG A 366 -12.51 -10.66 -6.38
N SER A 367 -11.40 -9.92 -6.36
CA SER A 367 -10.43 -9.86 -7.47
C SER A 367 -9.59 -11.14 -7.58
N VAL A 368 -9.13 -11.65 -6.45
CA VAL A 368 -8.37 -12.91 -6.34
C VAL A 368 -9.24 -14.10 -6.76
N TYR A 369 -10.44 -14.24 -6.18
CA TYR A 369 -11.36 -15.35 -6.46
C TYR A 369 -12.09 -15.25 -7.82
N ARG A 370 -11.85 -14.21 -8.62
CA ARG A 370 -12.55 -13.98 -9.90
C ARG A 370 -12.42 -15.17 -10.85
N THR A 371 -11.24 -15.76 -10.97
CA THR A 371 -11.01 -16.89 -11.87
C THR A 371 -11.66 -18.17 -11.33
N GLY A 372 -11.53 -18.44 -10.03
CA GLY A 372 -12.24 -19.55 -9.38
C GLY A 372 -13.76 -19.47 -9.56
N ARG A 373 -14.35 -18.27 -9.41
CA ARG A 373 -15.79 -18.05 -9.67
C ARG A 373 -16.19 -18.29 -11.12
N ARG A 374 -15.35 -17.94 -12.09
CA ARG A 374 -15.62 -18.26 -13.50
C ARG A 374 -15.69 -19.78 -13.73
N TRP A 375 -14.81 -20.55 -13.09
CA TRP A 375 -14.88 -22.01 -13.18
C TRP A 375 -16.10 -22.59 -12.47
N LEU A 376 -16.50 -22.05 -11.32
CA LEU A 376 -17.77 -22.42 -10.70
C LEU A 376 -18.98 -22.07 -11.56
N ASN A 377 -18.96 -20.94 -12.27
CA ASN A 377 -20.00 -20.60 -13.24
C ASN A 377 -20.07 -21.63 -14.37
N VAL A 378 -18.92 -22.11 -14.86
CA VAL A 378 -18.88 -23.18 -15.87
C VAL A 378 -19.53 -24.45 -15.33
N VAL A 379 -19.23 -24.84 -14.07
CA VAL A 379 -19.88 -26.00 -13.41
C VAL A 379 -21.38 -25.81 -13.29
N ALA A 380 -21.83 -24.64 -12.81
CA ALA A 380 -23.24 -24.35 -12.62
C ALA A 380 -24.02 -24.34 -13.96
N VAL A 381 -23.46 -23.74 -15.00
CA VAL A 381 -24.06 -23.73 -16.35
C VAL A 381 -24.09 -25.14 -16.93
N ALA A 382 -23.00 -25.91 -16.82
CA ALA A 382 -22.96 -27.30 -17.29
C ALA A 382 -24.02 -28.16 -16.59
N ALA A 383 -24.17 -28.01 -15.27
CA ALA A 383 -25.22 -28.65 -14.49
C ALA A 383 -26.62 -28.27 -15.00
N LEU A 384 -26.90 -26.97 -15.13
CA LEU A 384 -28.20 -26.49 -15.63
C LEU A 384 -28.52 -26.99 -17.04
N VAL A 385 -27.54 -27.00 -17.95
CA VAL A 385 -27.72 -27.52 -19.31
C VAL A 385 -28.06 -29.01 -19.30
N GLY A 386 -27.33 -29.82 -18.49
CA GLY A 386 -27.64 -31.25 -18.33
C GLY A 386 -29.05 -31.47 -17.77
N ALA A 387 -29.40 -30.74 -16.71
CA ALA A 387 -30.73 -30.79 -16.12
C ALA A 387 -31.85 -30.42 -17.11
N VAL A 388 -31.68 -29.33 -17.86
CA VAL A 388 -32.67 -28.86 -18.85
C VAL A 388 -32.85 -29.85 -19.99
N ALA A 389 -31.75 -30.42 -20.49
CA ALA A 389 -31.81 -31.42 -21.56
C ALA A 389 -32.64 -32.65 -21.16
N LEU A 390 -32.55 -33.08 -19.90
CA LEU A 390 -33.32 -34.22 -19.39
C LEU A 390 -34.77 -33.83 -19.02
N ALA A 391 -34.97 -32.64 -18.44
CA ALA A 391 -36.28 -32.20 -17.96
C ALA A 391 -37.24 -31.73 -19.06
N LEU A 392 -36.73 -31.17 -20.16
CA LEU A 392 -37.55 -30.65 -21.27
C LEU A 392 -37.74 -31.65 -22.42
N GLU A 393 -37.18 -32.87 -22.32
CA GLU A 393 -37.25 -33.90 -23.36
C GLU A 393 -36.91 -33.34 -24.76
N VAL A 394 -35.80 -32.58 -24.86
CA VAL A 394 -35.43 -31.89 -26.10
C VAL A 394 -35.25 -32.91 -27.24
N PRO A 395 -35.97 -32.80 -28.38
CA PRO A 395 -36.03 -33.86 -29.41
C PRO A 395 -34.71 -34.21 -30.09
N ASP A 396 -33.76 -33.25 -30.11
CA ASP A 396 -32.41 -33.36 -30.65
C ASP A 396 -31.57 -32.29 -29.94
N PRO A 397 -30.43 -32.59 -29.30
CA PRO A 397 -29.58 -33.80 -29.37
C PRO A 397 -29.80 -34.86 -28.25
N ASP A 398 -29.17 -36.04 -28.41
CA ASP A 398 -29.14 -37.14 -27.43
C ASP A 398 -28.77 -36.65 -26.01
N PRO A 399 -29.67 -36.82 -25.00
CA PRO A 399 -29.44 -36.40 -23.62
C PRO A 399 -28.13 -36.95 -23.02
N VAL A 400 -27.74 -38.18 -23.40
CA VAL A 400 -26.49 -38.79 -22.93
C VAL A 400 -25.28 -38.02 -23.45
N ALA A 401 -25.29 -37.60 -24.71
CA ALA A 401 -24.23 -36.80 -25.31
C ALA A 401 -24.12 -35.42 -24.65
N VAL A 402 -25.26 -34.77 -24.35
CA VAL A 402 -25.28 -33.47 -23.64
C VAL A 402 -24.71 -33.60 -22.23
N TRP A 403 -25.12 -34.64 -21.49
CA TRP A 403 -24.60 -34.90 -20.14
C TRP A 403 -23.12 -35.25 -20.16
N ALA A 404 -22.64 -36.01 -21.14
CA ALA A 404 -21.22 -36.32 -21.28
C ALA A 404 -20.40 -35.05 -21.54
N PHE A 405 -20.88 -34.15 -22.40
CA PHE A 405 -20.23 -32.86 -22.64
C PHE A 405 -20.23 -31.96 -21.39
N ALA A 406 -21.37 -31.85 -20.71
CA ALA A 406 -21.46 -31.13 -19.43
C ALA A 406 -20.54 -31.74 -18.37
N GLY A 407 -20.46 -33.07 -18.29
CA GLY A 407 -19.58 -33.82 -17.40
C GLY A 407 -18.10 -33.53 -17.69
N LEU A 408 -17.69 -33.47 -18.95
CA LEU A 408 -16.32 -33.09 -19.35
C LEU A 408 -15.98 -31.66 -18.92
N LEU A 409 -16.86 -30.69 -19.18
CA LEU A 409 -16.65 -29.29 -18.75
C LEU A 409 -16.56 -29.17 -17.23
N SER A 410 -17.47 -29.84 -16.51
CA SER A 410 -17.47 -29.86 -15.05
C SER A 410 -16.23 -30.55 -14.49
N THR A 411 -15.74 -31.61 -15.14
CA THR A 411 -14.51 -32.31 -14.75
C THR A 411 -13.29 -31.40 -14.92
N ALA A 412 -13.18 -30.72 -16.05
CA ALA A 412 -12.09 -29.77 -16.30
C ALA A 412 -12.08 -28.64 -15.26
N ALA A 413 -13.26 -28.09 -14.94
CA ALA A 413 -13.42 -27.09 -13.89
C ALA A 413 -13.06 -27.64 -12.49
N ALA A 414 -13.50 -28.85 -12.16
CA ALA A 414 -13.21 -29.53 -10.90
C ALA A 414 -11.71 -29.79 -10.71
N LEU A 415 -11.02 -30.26 -11.76
CA LEU A 415 -9.56 -30.44 -11.75
C LEU A 415 -8.84 -29.10 -11.53
N ARG A 416 -9.29 -28.05 -12.22
CA ARG A 416 -8.70 -26.71 -12.10
C ARG A 416 -8.91 -26.09 -10.71
N LEU A 417 -10.10 -26.23 -10.12
CA LEU A 417 -10.41 -25.76 -8.77
C LEU A 417 -9.72 -26.60 -7.70
N GLY A 418 -9.69 -27.93 -7.89
CA GLY A 418 -8.96 -28.86 -7.02
C GLY A 418 -7.45 -28.57 -7.01
N TRP A 419 -6.88 -28.25 -8.17
CA TRP A 419 -5.49 -27.82 -8.26
C TRP A 419 -5.21 -26.54 -7.45
N SER A 420 -6.07 -25.52 -7.56
CA SER A 420 -5.96 -24.32 -6.71
C SER A 420 -6.09 -24.66 -5.23
N ALA A 421 -7.03 -25.53 -4.84
CA ALA A 421 -7.22 -25.91 -3.44
C ALA A 421 -6.02 -26.65 -2.85
N VAL A 422 -5.42 -27.58 -3.60
CA VAL A 422 -4.24 -28.34 -3.15
C VAL A 422 -3.03 -27.42 -2.97
N ARG A 423 -2.87 -26.41 -3.83
CA ARG A 423 -1.73 -25.50 -3.81
C ARG A 423 -1.91 -24.27 -2.94
N ALA A 424 -3.14 -23.94 -2.57
CA ALA A 424 -3.40 -22.88 -1.64
C ALA A 424 -2.63 -23.16 -0.33
N PRO A 425 -1.99 -22.15 0.28
CA PRO A 425 -1.34 -22.32 1.56
C PRO A 425 -2.38 -22.55 2.66
N GLY A 426 -2.01 -23.39 3.63
CA GLY A 426 -2.87 -23.78 4.75
C GLY A 426 -2.56 -23.02 6.02
#